data_AF-W9T1P4-F1
#
_entry.id   AF-W9T1P4-F1
#
_cell.length_a   1.000
_cell.length_b   1.000
_cell.length_c   1.000
_cell.angle_alpha   90.00
_cell.angle_beta   90.00
_cell.angle_gamma   90.00
#
_symmetry.space_group_name_H-M   'P 1'
#
loop_
_entity.id
_entity.type
_entity.pdbx_description
1 polymer ?
#
loop_
_entity_poly.entity_id
_entity_poly.type
_entity_poly.pdbx_seq_one_letter_code
_entity_poly.pdbx_strand_id
1 'polypeptide(L)'
;MAKTDGPIAADSKSTSSIALQAASEDIWAQKYRLTSKDGTPIDDSVDDTWQRVARALADVEPAKQREHWYERFLWALRNGAIPAGRIISNAGAQDYKPATSTINCTVSGTITDSMDDILGKVHEAGLTLKAGCGIGYEFSTLRPRGSFVSGAGAHTSGPLSFMDIFDKMCFTVSSAGGRRGAQMGTFEVGHPDVREFIRAKREDGRLRQFNLSLLITDEFMQAVEADGEWPLIFPVHAKEAAELDLNDAERVLWREWPVHDDYIVREDGLVACKIYGRVKARHLWT
;
A
#
# COMPACT_ATOMS: atom_id res chain seq x y z
N MET A 1 20.21 -22.70 37.70
CA MET A 1 20.11 -24.03 37.08
C MET A 1 18.88 -24.03 36.19
N ALA A 2 19.09 -23.87 34.89
CA ALA A 2 18.04 -23.89 33.88
C ALA A 2 17.53 -25.32 33.72
N LYS A 3 16.22 -25.51 33.76
CA LYS A 3 15.59 -26.75 33.31
C LYS A 3 15.67 -26.78 31.79
N THR A 4 16.47 -27.71 31.28
CA THR A 4 16.49 -28.11 29.87
C THR A 4 15.16 -28.80 29.57
N ASP A 5 14.30 -28.16 28.80
CA ASP A 5 13.15 -28.82 28.18
C ASP A 5 13.69 -29.83 27.15
N GLY A 6 13.37 -31.10 27.37
CA GLY A 6 13.75 -32.21 26.49
C GLY A 6 13.12 -32.09 25.10
N PRO A 7 13.47 -32.99 24.16
CA PRO A 7 12.91 -32.95 22.82
C PRO A 7 11.39 -33.10 22.92
N ILE A 8 10.67 -32.12 22.34
CA ILE A 8 9.24 -32.20 22.14
C ILE A 8 9.00 -33.47 21.33
N ALA A 9 8.49 -34.51 21.97
CA ALA A 9 8.04 -35.71 21.28
C ALA A 9 6.92 -35.27 20.34
N ALA A 10 7.23 -35.23 19.04
CA ALA A 10 6.26 -34.94 18.01
C ALA A 10 5.23 -36.07 18.03
N ASP A 11 4.07 -35.81 18.63
CA ASP A 11 2.92 -36.68 18.48
C ASP A 11 2.58 -36.71 16.98
N SER A 12 2.89 -37.84 16.34
CA SER A 12 3.05 -37.98 14.90
C SER A 12 1.72 -38.10 14.15
N LYS A 13 0.65 -37.50 14.68
CA LYS A 13 -0.60 -37.37 13.94
C LYS A 13 -0.46 -36.21 12.97
N SER A 14 0.25 -36.51 11.88
CA SER A 14 0.22 -35.72 10.64
C SER A 14 -1.21 -35.32 10.33
N THR A 15 -1.47 -34.02 10.24
CA THR A 15 -2.72 -33.46 9.70
C THR A 15 -2.92 -33.79 8.21
N SER A 16 -2.07 -34.62 7.58
CA SER A 16 -2.20 -35.04 6.18
C SER A 16 -3.26 -36.12 5.94
N SER A 17 -4.49 -35.92 6.38
CA SER A 17 -5.60 -36.81 6.02
C SER A 17 -6.53 -36.22 4.97
N ILE A 18 -6.29 -35.00 4.50
CA ILE A 18 -7.15 -34.32 3.53
C ILE A 18 -6.34 -34.09 2.26
N ALA A 19 -6.71 -34.79 1.19
CA ALA A 19 -6.15 -34.55 -0.13
C ALA A 19 -6.47 -33.12 -0.61
N LEU A 20 -5.60 -32.53 -1.41
CA LEU A 20 -5.88 -31.25 -2.04
C LEU A 20 -7.08 -31.37 -2.97
N GLN A 21 -7.89 -30.31 -3.01
CA GLN A 21 -8.93 -30.19 -4.01
C GLN A 21 -8.28 -29.91 -5.36
N ALA A 22 -8.90 -30.35 -6.46
CA ALA A 22 -8.38 -30.08 -7.81
C ALA A 22 -8.12 -28.58 -8.07
N ALA A 23 -9.01 -27.70 -7.58
CA ALA A 23 -8.81 -26.26 -7.67
C ALA A 23 -7.57 -25.77 -6.88
N SER A 24 -7.23 -26.40 -5.76
CA SER A 24 -6.02 -26.08 -4.98
C SER A 24 -4.76 -26.52 -5.71
N GLU A 25 -4.78 -27.68 -6.37
CA GLU A 25 -3.69 -28.18 -7.20
C GLU A 25 -3.45 -27.25 -8.40
N ASP A 26 -4.52 -26.84 -9.08
CA ASP A 26 -4.46 -25.89 -10.19
C ASP A 26 -3.87 -24.54 -9.76
N ILE A 27 -4.35 -24.00 -8.63
CA ILE A 27 -3.84 -22.74 -8.09
C ILE A 27 -2.36 -22.86 -7.72
N TRP A 28 -1.95 -23.96 -7.08
CA TRP A 28 -0.55 -24.19 -6.76
C TRP A 28 0.31 -24.27 -8.02
N ALA A 29 -0.08 -25.09 -8.99
CA ALA A 29 0.63 -25.28 -10.24
C ALA A 29 0.82 -23.96 -11.00
N GLN A 30 -0.20 -23.11 -11.04
CA GLN A 30 -0.16 -21.84 -11.77
C GLN A 30 0.55 -20.71 -11.01
N LYS A 31 0.41 -20.63 -9.69
CA LYS A 31 0.77 -19.42 -8.92
C LYS A 31 1.92 -19.58 -7.93
N TYR A 32 2.26 -20.82 -7.55
CA TYR A 32 3.16 -21.10 -6.43
C TYR A 32 4.27 -22.10 -6.76
N ARG A 33 4.01 -23.06 -7.66
CA ARG A 33 5.02 -23.99 -8.17
C ARG A 33 6.16 -23.23 -8.82
N LEU A 34 7.38 -23.45 -8.35
CA LEU A 34 8.56 -22.90 -9.01
C LEU A 34 8.84 -23.68 -10.29
N THR A 35 9.03 -22.96 -11.39
CA THR A 35 9.40 -23.51 -12.69
C THR A 35 10.58 -22.71 -13.25
N SER A 36 11.43 -23.36 -14.04
CA SER A 36 12.44 -22.68 -14.85
C SER A 36 11.81 -21.98 -16.06
N LYS A 37 12.64 -21.25 -16.82
CA LYS A 37 12.21 -20.43 -17.97
C LYS A 37 11.60 -21.23 -19.12
N ASP A 38 12.02 -22.47 -19.28
CA ASP A 38 11.51 -23.44 -20.26
C ASP A 38 10.22 -24.15 -19.79
N GLY A 39 9.74 -23.85 -18.58
CA GLY A 39 8.54 -24.45 -17.99
C GLY A 39 8.81 -25.74 -17.21
N THR A 40 10.06 -26.20 -17.13
CA THR A 40 10.40 -27.39 -16.33
C THR A 40 10.11 -27.11 -14.85
N PRO A 41 9.36 -27.97 -14.15
CA PRO A 41 9.16 -27.86 -12.73
C PRO A 41 10.46 -27.93 -11.93
N ILE A 42 10.61 -27.05 -10.95
CA ILE A 42 11.66 -27.12 -9.92
C ILE A 42 11.08 -27.68 -8.63
N ASP A 43 9.84 -27.30 -8.29
CA ASP A 43 9.08 -27.99 -7.25
C ASP A 43 8.22 -29.08 -7.91
N ASP A 44 8.41 -30.35 -7.55
CA ASP A 44 7.61 -31.45 -8.10
C ASP A 44 6.25 -31.60 -7.41
N SER A 45 6.20 -31.25 -6.13
CA SER A 45 5.01 -31.31 -5.28
C SER A 45 4.87 -30.07 -4.40
N VAL A 46 3.71 -29.93 -3.75
CA VAL A 46 3.48 -28.88 -2.74
C VAL A 46 4.47 -28.99 -1.58
N ASP A 47 4.87 -30.21 -1.22
CA ASP A 47 5.84 -30.43 -0.17
C ASP A 47 7.24 -29.93 -0.56
N ASP A 48 7.64 -30.08 -1.82
CA ASP A 48 8.90 -29.52 -2.33
C ASP A 48 8.91 -27.99 -2.27
N THR A 49 7.76 -27.35 -2.58
CA THR A 49 7.58 -25.91 -2.34
C THR A 49 7.80 -25.57 -0.86
N TRP A 50 7.24 -26.35 0.08
CA TRP A 50 7.45 -26.12 1.52
C TRP A 50 8.90 -26.34 1.95
N GLN A 51 9.56 -27.38 1.44
CA GLN A 51 10.98 -27.63 1.71
C GLN A 51 11.86 -26.48 1.23
N ARG A 52 11.63 -25.97 0.01
CA ARG A 52 12.33 -24.80 -0.54
C ARG A 52 12.14 -23.57 0.34
N VAL A 53 10.90 -23.27 0.74
CA VAL A 53 10.58 -22.13 1.60
C VAL A 53 11.23 -22.28 2.98
N ALA A 54 11.12 -23.45 3.61
CA ALA A 54 11.75 -23.73 4.91
C ALA A 54 13.27 -23.56 4.86
N ARG A 55 13.91 -24.05 3.79
CA ARG A 55 15.36 -23.91 3.59
C ARG A 55 15.75 -22.45 3.45
N ALA A 56 15.05 -21.70 2.60
CA ALA A 56 15.31 -20.27 2.41
C ALA A 56 15.17 -19.46 3.70
N LEU A 57 14.20 -19.79 4.55
CA LEU A 57 14.04 -19.17 5.87
C LEU A 57 15.19 -19.53 6.81
N ALA A 58 15.55 -20.81 6.87
CA ALA A 58 16.62 -21.31 7.73
C ALA A 58 18.00 -20.75 7.34
N ASP A 59 18.26 -20.48 6.05
CA ASP A 59 19.57 -20.01 5.59
C ASP A 59 19.92 -18.59 6.07
N VAL A 60 18.93 -17.80 6.52
CA VAL A 60 19.14 -16.49 7.16
C VAL A 60 19.73 -16.66 8.57
N GLU A 61 19.51 -17.81 9.22
CA GLU A 61 19.99 -18.09 10.57
C GLU A 61 21.50 -18.36 10.61
N PRO A 62 22.14 -18.22 11.79
CA PRO A 62 23.54 -18.58 11.98
C PRO A 62 23.80 -20.02 11.55
N ALA A 63 24.93 -20.27 10.87
CA ALA A 63 25.24 -21.56 10.23
C ALA A 63 25.02 -22.80 11.13
N LYS A 64 25.35 -22.71 12.42
CA LYS A 64 25.20 -23.81 13.39
C LYS A 64 23.75 -24.15 13.74
N GLN A 65 22.80 -23.27 13.44
CA GLN A 65 21.38 -23.41 13.79
C GLN A 65 20.49 -23.69 12.58
N ARG A 66 21.03 -23.65 11.36
CA ARG A 66 20.22 -23.75 10.13
C ARG A 66 19.43 -25.05 10.03
N GLU A 67 20.04 -26.20 10.29
CA GLU A 67 19.30 -27.48 10.27
C GLU A 67 18.23 -27.55 11.35
N HIS A 68 18.53 -27.06 12.56
CA HIS A 68 17.56 -26.99 13.64
C HIS A 68 16.32 -26.17 13.23
N TRP A 69 16.51 -25.02 12.61
CA TRP A 69 15.41 -24.16 12.17
C TRP A 69 14.72 -24.67 10.91
N TYR A 70 15.44 -25.27 9.97
CA TYR A 70 14.89 -25.91 8.78
C TYR A 70 13.83 -26.95 9.15
N GLU A 71 14.17 -27.87 10.07
CA GLU A 71 13.24 -28.91 10.53
C GLU A 71 11.96 -28.31 11.13
N ARG A 72 12.10 -27.26 11.94
CA ARG A 72 10.97 -26.58 12.59
C ARG A 72 10.10 -25.80 11.62
N PHE A 73 10.70 -25.08 10.67
CA PHE A 73 9.96 -24.35 9.65
C PHE A 73 9.21 -25.30 8.72
N LEU A 74 9.85 -26.40 8.31
CA LEU A 74 9.22 -27.41 7.48
C LEU A 74 8.05 -28.10 8.22
N TRP A 75 8.25 -28.44 9.49
CA TRP A 75 7.17 -28.96 10.34
C TRP A 75 6.01 -27.96 10.40
N ALA A 76 6.26 -26.68 10.65
CA ALA A 76 5.23 -25.64 10.72
C ALA A 76 4.44 -25.52 9.41
N LEU A 77 5.12 -25.47 8.26
CA LEU A 77 4.48 -25.38 6.94
C LEU A 77 3.58 -26.59 6.66
N ARG A 78 4.06 -27.81 6.95
CA ARG A 78 3.31 -29.06 6.80
C ARG A 78 2.09 -29.14 7.73
N ASN A 79 2.10 -28.40 8.84
CA ASN A 79 1.03 -28.36 9.83
C ASN A 79 0.17 -27.07 9.74
N GLY A 80 0.19 -26.40 8.59
CA GLY A 80 -0.79 -25.36 8.26
C GLY A 80 -0.38 -23.93 8.61
N ALA A 81 0.84 -23.70 9.09
CA ALA A 81 1.38 -22.34 9.18
C ALA A 81 1.84 -21.90 7.78
N ILE A 82 0.92 -21.36 6.98
CA ILE A 82 1.15 -21.01 5.57
C ILE A 82 1.45 -19.50 5.43
N PRO A 83 2.67 -19.12 5.01
CA PRO A 83 3.01 -17.73 4.70
C PRO A 83 2.21 -17.13 3.56
N ALA A 84 2.24 -15.80 3.46
CA ALA A 84 1.61 -15.06 2.39
C ALA A 84 2.17 -15.47 1.00
N GLY A 85 1.34 -15.31 -0.03
CA GLY A 85 1.61 -15.88 -1.35
C GLY A 85 2.84 -15.35 -2.11
N ARG A 86 3.49 -14.25 -1.68
CA ARG A 86 4.80 -13.84 -2.27
C ARG A 86 5.95 -14.58 -1.63
N ILE A 87 5.87 -14.85 -0.33
CA ILE A 87 6.85 -15.68 0.39
C ILE A 87 6.88 -17.08 -0.23
N ILE A 88 5.72 -17.73 -0.39
CA ILE A 88 5.62 -19.07 -1.00
C ILE A 88 6.22 -19.11 -2.42
N SER A 89 5.91 -18.11 -3.25
CA SER A 89 6.33 -18.06 -4.66
C SER A 89 7.81 -17.74 -4.86
N ASN A 90 8.42 -16.95 -3.96
CA ASN A 90 9.70 -16.27 -4.24
C ASN A 90 10.83 -16.63 -3.25
N ALA A 91 10.54 -17.13 -2.05
CA ALA A 91 11.59 -17.55 -1.11
C ALA A 91 12.37 -18.75 -1.68
N GLY A 92 13.69 -18.63 -1.82
CA GLY A 92 14.54 -19.69 -2.40
C GLY A 92 14.42 -19.81 -3.92
N ALA A 93 13.85 -18.83 -4.61
CA ALA A 93 13.68 -18.83 -6.07
C ALA A 93 14.67 -17.90 -6.81
N GLN A 94 15.68 -17.35 -6.13
CA GLN A 94 16.52 -16.26 -6.64
C GLN A 94 17.26 -16.62 -7.95
N ASP A 95 17.67 -17.87 -8.11
CA ASP A 95 18.35 -18.34 -9.34
C ASP A 95 17.41 -18.34 -10.58
N TYR A 96 16.10 -18.38 -10.36
CA TYR A 96 15.08 -18.44 -11.41
C TYR A 96 14.30 -17.13 -11.55
N LYS A 97 14.09 -16.41 -10.44
CA LYS A 97 13.30 -15.18 -10.30
C LYS A 97 14.10 -14.10 -9.52
N PRO A 98 15.26 -13.63 -10.04
CA PRO A 98 16.22 -12.84 -9.27
C PRO A 98 15.71 -11.45 -8.86
N ALA A 99 14.75 -10.88 -9.59
CA ALA A 99 14.22 -9.54 -9.36
C ALA A 99 12.80 -9.56 -8.77
N THR A 100 12.56 -10.44 -7.78
CA THR A 100 11.26 -10.57 -7.10
C THR A 100 11.39 -10.38 -5.59
N SER A 101 10.34 -9.88 -4.97
CA SER A 101 10.28 -9.62 -3.53
C SER A 101 9.48 -10.71 -2.79
N THR A 102 9.86 -11.00 -1.55
CA THR A 102 9.05 -11.79 -0.61
C THR A 102 8.02 -10.94 0.15
N ILE A 103 8.07 -9.61 -0.01
CA ILE A 103 7.14 -8.66 0.63
C ILE A 103 5.83 -8.61 -0.17
N ASN A 104 4.70 -8.74 0.51
CA ASN A 104 3.38 -8.63 -0.10
C ASN A 104 2.89 -7.17 -0.17
N CYS A 105 3.01 -6.45 0.95
CA CYS A 105 2.38 -5.15 1.16
C CYS A 105 3.44 -4.09 1.42
N THR A 106 3.33 -2.96 0.73
CA THR A 106 4.13 -1.77 0.98
C THR A 106 3.24 -0.54 1.03
N VAL A 107 3.73 0.51 1.68
CA VAL A 107 3.14 1.84 1.66
C VAL A 107 4.20 2.76 1.08
N SER A 108 3.80 3.58 0.11
CA SER A 108 4.65 4.62 -0.44
C SER A 108 5.06 5.60 0.66
N GLY A 109 6.25 6.19 0.53
CA GLY A 109 6.54 7.42 1.27
C GLY A 109 5.57 8.54 0.87
N THR A 110 5.55 9.60 1.66
CA THR A 110 4.73 10.80 1.41
C THR A 110 4.96 11.30 -0.02
N ILE A 111 3.88 11.57 -0.74
CA ILE A 111 3.94 12.23 -2.04
C ILE A 111 3.97 13.73 -1.76
N THR A 112 5.04 14.40 -2.11
CA THR A 112 5.14 15.86 -2.01
C THR A 112 4.51 16.51 -3.24
N ASP A 113 4.00 17.73 -3.06
CA ASP A 113 3.26 18.47 -4.08
C ASP A 113 4.18 19.12 -5.12
N SER A 114 4.96 18.29 -5.83
CA SER A 114 5.88 18.67 -6.89
C SER A 114 5.87 17.64 -8.02
N MET A 115 6.07 18.09 -9.27
CA MET A 115 6.09 17.18 -10.42
C MET A 115 7.21 16.15 -10.34
N ASP A 116 8.39 16.55 -9.86
CA ASP A 116 9.54 15.67 -9.74
C ASP A 116 9.27 14.53 -8.75
N ASP A 117 8.70 14.84 -7.58
CA ASP A 117 8.40 13.81 -6.61
C ASP A 117 7.19 12.96 -7.02
N ILE A 118 6.12 13.55 -7.57
CA ILE A 118 4.98 12.78 -8.10
C ILE A 118 5.45 11.73 -9.11
N LEU A 119 6.25 12.14 -10.10
CA LEU A 119 6.78 11.21 -11.12
C LEU A 119 7.83 10.25 -10.55
N GLY A 120 8.62 10.69 -9.57
CA GLY A 120 9.51 9.83 -8.78
C GLY A 120 8.74 8.71 -8.09
N LYS A 121 7.61 9.02 -7.45
CA LYS A 121 6.72 8.06 -6.79
C LYS A 121 6.04 7.11 -7.78
N VAL A 122 5.70 7.58 -8.99
CA VAL A 122 5.24 6.69 -10.08
C VAL A 122 6.34 5.69 -10.48
N HIS A 123 7.60 6.14 -10.56
CA HIS A 123 8.72 5.26 -10.88
C HIS A 123 8.98 4.22 -9.77
N GLU A 124 9.03 4.65 -8.50
CA GLU A 124 9.14 3.76 -7.33
C GLU A 124 8.01 2.72 -7.31
N ALA A 125 6.79 3.15 -7.59
CA ALA A 125 5.62 2.29 -7.68
C ALA A 125 5.76 1.22 -8.77
N GLY A 126 6.23 1.61 -9.97
CA GLY A 126 6.45 0.68 -11.07
C GLY A 126 7.48 -0.40 -10.73
N LEU A 127 8.58 -0.03 -10.09
CA LEU A 127 9.59 -0.99 -9.62
C LEU A 127 9.03 -1.93 -8.55
N THR A 128 8.24 -1.39 -7.61
CA THR A 128 7.60 -2.14 -6.53
C THR A 128 6.61 -3.18 -7.07
N LEU A 129 5.74 -2.78 -8.01
CA LEU A 129 4.77 -3.66 -8.66
C LEU A 129 5.45 -4.72 -9.53
N LYS A 130 6.50 -4.32 -10.28
CA LYS A 130 7.34 -5.24 -11.05
C LYS A 130 7.94 -6.32 -10.17
N ALA A 131 8.42 -5.98 -8.98
CA ALA A 131 8.99 -6.93 -8.02
C ALA A 131 7.94 -7.87 -7.40
N GLY A 132 6.64 -7.57 -7.54
CA GLY A 132 5.55 -8.40 -7.04
C GLY A 132 4.74 -7.79 -5.91
N CYS A 133 5.17 -6.67 -5.32
CA CYS A 133 4.49 -6.10 -4.16
C CYS A 133 3.19 -5.39 -4.57
N GLY A 134 2.21 -5.36 -3.68
CA GLY A 134 1.13 -4.36 -3.73
C GLY A 134 1.56 -3.11 -2.96
N ILE A 135 1.06 -1.94 -3.35
CA ILE A 135 1.50 -0.65 -2.81
C ILE A 135 0.33 0.31 -2.54
N GLY A 136 0.34 0.96 -1.38
CA GLY A 136 -0.61 2.00 -1.00
C GLY A 136 -0.03 3.42 -1.04
N TYR A 137 -0.89 4.42 -1.23
CA TYR A 137 -0.53 5.84 -1.28
C TYR A 137 -1.56 6.69 -0.53
N GLU A 138 -1.11 7.86 -0.11
CA GLU A 138 -1.93 8.96 0.38
C GLU A 138 -1.76 10.11 -0.64
N PHE A 139 -2.88 10.61 -1.19
CA PHE A 139 -2.85 11.61 -2.28
C PHE A 139 -3.31 13.02 -1.84
N SER A 140 -3.69 13.22 -0.59
CA SER A 140 -4.26 14.49 -0.08
C SER A 140 -3.22 15.56 0.17
N THR A 141 -1.93 15.21 0.10
CA THR A 141 -0.83 16.17 0.09
C THR A 141 -0.74 16.96 -1.21
N LEU A 142 -1.38 16.51 -2.29
CA LEU A 142 -1.36 17.17 -3.59
C LEU A 142 -2.37 18.31 -3.63
N ARG A 143 -1.99 19.47 -4.16
CA ARG A 143 -2.86 20.65 -4.13
C ARG A 143 -4.16 20.46 -4.91
N PRO A 144 -5.27 21.11 -4.48
CA PRO A 144 -6.57 20.96 -5.11
C PRO A 144 -6.57 21.38 -6.58
N ARG A 145 -7.46 20.77 -7.36
CA ARG A 145 -7.71 21.14 -8.75
C ARG A 145 -7.99 22.64 -8.88
N GLY A 146 -7.38 23.25 -9.90
CA GLY A 146 -7.51 24.68 -10.15
C GLY A 146 -6.62 25.56 -9.26
N SER A 147 -5.83 24.99 -8.34
CA SER A 147 -4.82 25.76 -7.60
C SER A 147 -3.71 26.24 -8.53
N PHE A 148 -3.19 27.44 -8.28
CA PHE A 148 -2.13 28.05 -9.09
C PHE A 148 -0.78 27.35 -8.86
N VAL A 149 0.01 27.26 -9.92
CA VAL A 149 1.35 26.66 -9.92
C VAL A 149 2.35 27.73 -10.35
N SER A 150 2.98 28.38 -9.36
CA SER A 150 3.83 29.56 -9.58
C SER A 150 4.96 29.32 -10.59
N GLY A 151 5.58 28.13 -10.58
CA GLY A 151 6.68 27.81 -11.48
C GLY A 151 6.27 27.63 -12.95
N ALA A 152 5.01 27.25 -13.20
CA ALA A 152 4.48 26.98 -14.54
C ALA A 152 3.57 28.11 -15.08
N GLY A 153 3.15 29.05 -14.23
CA GLY A 153 2.18 30.09 -14.60
C GLY A 153 0.81 29.53 -15.01
N ALA A 154 0.46 28.36 -14.49
CA ALA A 154 -0.73 27.59 -14.87
C ALA A 154 -1.48 27.09 -13.63
N HIS A 155 -2.64 26.47 -13.85
CA HIS A 155 -3.43 25.84 -12.79
C HIS A 155 -3.32 24.32 -12.88
N THR A 156 -3.24 23.65 -11.73
CA THR A 156 -3.15 22.19 -11.68
C THR A 156 -4.48 21.50 -12.03
N SER A 157 -4.39 20.29 -12.57
CA SER A 157 -5.54 19.39 -12.76
C SER A 157 -5.99 18.68 -11.48
N GLY A 158 -5.20 18.78 -10.40
CA GLY A 158 -5.51 18.21 -9.09
C GLY A 158 -5.10 16.74 -8.92
N PRO A 159 -5.29 16.17 -7.71
CA PRO A 159 -4.72 14.88 -7.33
C PRO A 159 -5.22 13.71 -8.17
N LEU A 160 -6.51 13.71 -8.52
CA LEU A 160 -7.14 12.61 -9.25
C LEU A 160 -6.57 12.42 -10.66
N SER A 161 -6.15 13.49 -11.33
CA SER A 161 -5.49 13.38 -12.63
C SER A 161 -4.10 12.75 -12.52
N PHE A 162 -3.39 12.98 -11.42
CA PHE A 162 -2.14 12.28 -11.16
C PHE A 162 -2.38 10.82 -10.81
N MET A 163 -3.44 10.48 -10.07
CA MET A 163 -3.84 9.10 -9.82
C MET A 163 -4.07 8.31 -11.12
N ASP A 164 -4.56 8.95 -12.19
CA ASP A 164 -4.71 8.31 -13.50
C ASP A 164 -3.34 7.88 -14.09
N ILE A 165 -2.25 8.61 -13.82
CA ILE A 165 -0.89 8.21 -14.23
C ILE A 165 -0.48 6.93 -13.50
N PHE A 166 -0.72 6.86 -12.19
CA PHE A 166 -0.44 5.66 -11.40
C PHE A 166 -1.27 4.46 -11.87
N ASP A 167 -2.56 4.67 -12.19
CA ASP A 167 -3.44 3.61 -12.69
C ASP A 167 -2.94 3.04 -14.02
N LYS A 168 -2.56 3.91 -14.96
CA LYS A 168 -1.99 3.48 -16.26
C LYS A 168 -0.63 2.82 -16.13
N MET A 169 0.21 3.30 -15.21
CA MET A 169 1.48 2.65 -14.89
C MET A 169 1.23 1.23 -14.37
N CYS A 170 0.34 1.04 -13.39
CA CYS A 170 0.07 -0.28 -12.82
C CYS A 170 -0.62 -1.22 -13.82
N PHE A 171 -1.46 -0.69 -14.71
CA PHE A 171 -2.04 -1.47 -15.79
C PHE A 171 -0.96 -1.99 -16.76
N THR A 172 0.01 -1.14 -17.08
CA THR A 172 1.12 -1.47 -18.00
C THR A 172 2.12 -2.45 -17.36
N VAL A 173 2.45 -2.24 -16.08
CA VAL A 173 3.41 -3.07 -15.35
C VAL A 173 2.72 -4.37 -14.93
N SER A 174 2.96 -5.44 -15.69
CA SER A 174 2.60 -6.79 -15.26
C SER A 174 3.42 -7.15 -14.01
N SER A 175 2.75 -7.44 -12.90
CA SER A 175 3.43 -7.81 -11.66
C SER A 175 4.11 -9.18 -11.82
N ALA A 176 5.30 -9.35 -11.26
CA ALA A 176 6.05 -10.60 -11.38
C ALA A 176 5.20 -11.84 -11.06
N GLY A 177 5.37 -12.89 -11.86
CA GLY A 177 4.63 -14.15 -11.73
C GLY A 177 3.20 -14.11 -12.28
N GLY A 178 2.93 -13.29 -13.30
CA GLY A 178 1.64 -13.28 -14.02
C GLY A 178 0.47 -12.75 -13.19
N ARG A 179 0.74 -12.02 -12.11
CA ARG A 179 -0.29 -11.42 -11.25
C ARG A 179 -0.60 -10.01 -11.73
N ARG A 180 -1.85 -9.59 -11.56
CA ARG A 180 -2.24 -8.20 -11.74
C ARG A 180 -1.64 -7.36 -10.60
N GLY A 181 -1.12 -6.18 -10.91
CA GLY A 181 -0.75 -5.21 -9.90
C GLY A 181 -1.97 -4.78 -9.08
N ALA A 182 -1.75 -4.48 -7.80
CA ALA A 182 -2.80 -4.02 -6.91
C ALA A 182 -2.31 -2.80 -6.15
N GLN A 183 -3.12 -1.75 -6.14
CA GLN A 183 -2.81 -0.49 -5.47
C GLN A 183 -3.91 -0.08 -4.50
N MET A 184 -3.54 0.69 -3.48
CA MET A 184 -4.49 1.36 -2.58
C MET A 184 -4.27 2.87 -2.68
N GLY A 185 -5.34 3.63 -2.91
CA GLY A 185 -5.32 5.09 -2.85
C GLY A 185 -6.15 5.56 -1.67
N THR A 186 -5.54 6.30 -0.76
CA THR A 186 -6.22 6.95 0.36
C THR A 186 -6.33 8.45 0.12
N PHE A 187 -7.38 9.04 0.70
CA PHE A 187 -7.68 10.46 0.56
C PHE A 187 -8.40 10.98 1.81
N GLU A 188 -8.04 12.16 2.27
CA GLU A 188 -8.55 12.79 3.49
C GLU A 188 -9.91 13.43 3.22
N VAL A 189 -10.83 13.25 4.16
CA VAL A 189 -12.24 13.63 3.98
C VAL A 189 -12.49 15.14 3.92
N GLY A 190 -11.58 15.94 4.46
CA GLY A 190 -11.55 17.40 4.37
C GLY A 190 -10.77 17.94 3.16
N HIS A 191 -10.19 17.11 2.29
CA HIS A 191 -9.54 17.62 1.08
C HIS A 191 -10.57 18.27 0.13
N PRO A 192 -10.30 19.43 -0.52
CA PRO A 192 -11.29 20.11 -1.37
C PRO A 192 -11.83 19.26 -2.53
N ASP A 193 -11.01 18.38 -3.09
CA ASP A 193 -11.39 17.46 -4.17
C ASP A 193 -12.06 16.14 -3.67
N VAL A 194 -12.37 16.01 -2.37
CA VAL A 194 -12.94 14.78 -1.77
C VAL A 194 -14.22 14.31 -2.49
N ARG A 195 -15.05 15.24 -2.94
CA ARG A 195 -16.31 14.91 -3.64
C ARG A 195 -16.05 14.22 -4.97
N GLU A 196 -14.99 14.63 -5.68
CA GLU A 196 -14.57 14.01 -6.92
C GLU A 196 -13.98 12.63 -6.63
N PHE A 197 -13.18 12.51 -5.56
CA PHE A 197 -12.61 11.23 -5.11
C PHE A 197 -13.68 10.18 -4.80
N ILE A 198 -14.70 10.52 -3.99
CA ILE A 198 -15.83 9.64 -3.65
C ILE A 198 -16.54 9.12 -4.91
N ARG A 199 -16.65 9.98 -5.94
CA ARG A 199 -17.36 9.67 -7.18
C ARG A 199 -16.47 9.04 -8.25
N ALA A 200 -15.15 8.96 -8.05
CA ALA A 200 -14.19 8.64 -9.10
C ALA A 200 -14.49 7.30 -9.81
N LYS A 201 -14.96 6.30 -9.07
CA LYS A 201 -15.31 4.97 -9.59
C LYS A 201 -16.75 4.82 -10.10
N ARG A 202 -17.56 5.88 -10.07
CA ARG A 202 -18.86 5.90 -10.76
C ARG A 202 -18.68 6.00 -12.28
N GLU A 203 -17.54 6.50 -12.72
CA GLU A 203 -17.10 6.45 -14.11
C GLU A 203 -16.56 5.05 -14.43
N ASP A 204 -17.18 4.34 -15.38
CA ASP A 204 -16.69 3.02 -15.78
C ASP A 204 -15.28 3.13 -16.37
N GLY A 205 -14.41 2.19 -15.99
CA GLY A 205 -13.04 2.15 -16.50
C GLY A 205 -12.01 2.92 -15.68
N ARG A 206 -12.43 3.87 -14.84
CA ARG A 206 -11.52 4.77 -14.13
C ARG A 206 -11.00 4.19 -12.82
N LEU A 207 -9.70 4.40 -12.55
CA LEU A 207 -8.98 3.93 -11.35
C LEU A 207 -9.21 2.43 -11.04
N ARG A 208 -9.21 1.59 -12.08
CA ARG A 208 -9.48 0.14 -11.99
C ARG A 208 -8.36 -0.64 -11.31
N GLN A 209 -7.15 -0.11 -11.21
CA GLN A 209 -6.02 -0.76 -10.52
C GLN A 209 -5.97 -0.42 -9.02
N PHE A 210 -6.77 0.54 -8.58
CA PHE A 210 -6.83 0.98 -7.19
C PHE A 210 -7.99 0.33 -6.44
N ASN A 211 -7.80 0.03 -5.16
CA ASN A 211 -8.84 0.20 -4.15
C ASN A 211 -8.76 1.63 -3.62
N LEU A 212 -9.91 2.23 -3.29
CA LEU A 212 -9.99 3.61 -2.81
C LEU A 212 -10.60 3.62 -1.41
N SER A 213 -10.05 4.44 -0.52
CA SER A 213 -10.56 4.59 0.85
C SER A 213 -10.42 6.04 1.32
N LEU A 214 -11.41 6.50 2.07
CA LEU A 214 -11.34 7.80 2.73
C LEU A 214 -10.72 7.67 4.12
N LEU A 215 -9.85 8.60 4.46
CA LEU A 215 -9.35 8.81 5.80
C LEU A 215 -10.33 9.72 6.53
N ILE A 216 -11.01 9.16 7.53
CA ILE A 216 -12.02 9.83 8.34
C ILE A 216 -11.48 10.08 9.74
N THR A 217 -11.91 11.18 10.37
CA THR A 217 -11.54 11.52 11.75
C THR A 217 -12.77 11.44 12.67
N ASP A 218 -12.53 11.44 13.97
CA ASP A 218 -13.60 11.43 14.98
C ASP A 218 -14.46 12.71 14.87
N GLU A 219 -13.84 13.86 14.60
CA GLU A 219 -14.55 15.14 14.41
C GLU A 219 -15.46 15.10 13.19
N PHE A 220 -15.04 14.43 12.11
CA PHE A 220 -15.89 14.23 10.94
C PHE A 220 -17.12 13.39 11.29
N MET A 221 -16.93 12.31 12.05
CA MET A 221 -18.05 11.46 12.49
C MET A 221 -19.03 12.21 13.40
N GLN A 222 -18.52 13.03 14.33
CA GLN A 222 -19.36 13.91 15.15
C GLN A 222 -20.16 14.90 14.29
N ALA A 223 -19.53 15.49 13.25
CA ALA A 223 -20.22 16.37 12.32
C ALA A 223 -21.30 15.62 11.51
N VAL A 224 -21.10 14.35 11.14
CA VAL A 224 -22.12 13.53 10.47
C VAL A 224 -23.32 13.29 11.40
N GLU A 225 -23.08 12.91 12.65
CA GLU A 225 -24.13 12.64 13.63
C GLU A 225 -24.98 13.89 13.91
N ALA A 226 -24.33 15.02 14.14
CA ALA A 226 -24.95 16.31 14.43
C ALA A 226 -25.57 17.02 13.22
N ASP A 227 -25.52 16.44 12.02
CA ASP A 227 -25.88 17.11 10.76
C ASP A 227 -25.12 18.45 10.57
N GLY A 228 -23.87 18.49 11.00
CA GLY A 228 -22.99 19.64 10.98
C GLY A 228 -22.34 19.90 9.62
N GLU A 229 -21.68 21.06 9.53
CA GLU A 229 -20.81 21.38 8.40
C GLU A 229 -19.39 20.85 8.63
N TRP A 230 -18.74 20.47 7.54
CA TRP A 230 -17.36 20.01 7.48
C TRP A 230 -16.55 20.96 6.60
N PRO A 231 -15.44 21.52 7.11
CA PRO A 231 -14.59 22.41 6.34
C PRO A 231 -13.74 21.62 5.35
N LEU A 232 -13.68 22.10 4.11
CA LEU A 232 -12.78 21.62 3.08
C LEU A 232 -11.52 22.48 3.10
N ILE A 233 -10.37 21.89 3.38
CA ILE A 233 -9.14 22.60 3.73
C ILE A 233 -7.91 22.09 2.99
N PHE A 234 -6.98 23.00 2.72
CA PHE A 234 -5.65 22.64 2.22
C PHE A 234 -4.58 23.59 2.78
N PRO A 235 -3.34 23.13 3.06
CA PRO A 235 -2.26 23.98 3.57
C PRO A 235 -2.01 25.25 2.78
N VAL A 236 -1.70 26.32 3.49
CA VAL A 236 -1.29 27.60 2.91
C VAL A 236 0.20 27.55 2.62
N HIS A 237 0.56 27.67 1.35
CA HIS A 237 1.95 27.78 0.95
C HIS A 237 2.54 29.12 1.46
N ALA A 238 3.79 29.11 1.92
CA ALA A 238 4.41 30.30 2.52
C ALA A 238 4.41 31.53 1.60
N LYS A 239 4.51 31.30 0.29
CA LYS A 239 4.42 32.32 -0.77
C LYS A 239 3.02 32.96 -0.91
N GLU A 240 1.97 32.28 -0.46
CA GLU A 240 0.58 32.74 -0.53
C GLU A 240 0.10 33.34 0.80
N ALA A 241 0.90 33.21 1.87
CA ALA A 241 0.53 33.64 3.22
C ALA A 241 0.25 35.15 3.32
N ALA A 242 0.90 35.98 2.49
CA ALA A 242 0.68 37.43 2.49
C ALA A 242 -0.72 37.84 2.01
N GLU A 243 -1.43 36.94 1.33
CA GLU A 243 -2.79 37.18 0.81
C GLU A 243 -3.89 36.80 1.80
N LEU A 244 -3.52 36.27 2.97
CA LEU A 244 -4.46 35.68 3.93
C LEU A 244 -4.18 36.15 5.37
N ASP A 245 -5.22 36.61 6.06
CA ASP A 245 -5.14 36.83 7.50
C ASP A 245 -5.20 35.46 8.22
N LEU A 246 -4.06 35.03 8.75
CA LEU A 246 -3.92 33.74 9.42
C LEU A 246 -4.67 33.66 10.76
N ASN A 247 -5.14 34.79 11.30
CA ASN A 247 -5.93 34.83 12.53
C ASN A 247 -7.45 34.75 12.25
N ASP A 248 -7.87 34.81 10.98
CA ASP A 248 -9.26 34.67 10.60
C ASP A 248 -9.70 33.20 10.62
N ALA A 249 -10.32 32.78 11.74
CA ALA A 249 -10.81 31.42 11.94
C ALA A 249 -11.92 31.00 10.95
N GLU A 250 -12.56 31.96 10.24
CA GLU A 250 -13.53 31.66 9.19
C GLU A 250 -12.88 31.31 7.85
N ARG A 251 -11.58 31.59 7.70
CA ARG A 251 -10.80 31.35 6.49
C ARG A 251 -9.63 30.41 6.69
N VAL A 252 -9.13 30.26 7.92
CA VAL A 252 -7.96 29.45 8.26
C VAL A 252 -8.25 28.53 9.43
N LEU A 253 -7.86 27.27 9.29
CA LEU A 253 -7.82 26.29 10.36
C LEU A 253 -6.39 25.77 10.55
N TRP A 254 -6.01 25.51 11.79
CA TRP A 254 -4.73 24.91 12.12
C TRP A 254 -4.94 23.40 12.30
N ARG A 255 -4.27 22.57 11.51
CA ARG A 255 -4.39 21.10 11.56
C ARG A 255 -3.03 20.42 11.48
N GLU A 256 -2.98 19.18 11.98
CA GLU A 256 -1.85 18.30 11.76
C GLU A 256 -1.72 18.00 10.26
N TRP A 257 -0.49 18.01 9.76
CA TRP A 257 -0.20 17.71 8.35
C TRP A 257 1.08 16.88 8.24
N PRO A 258 1.17 15.90 7.33
CA PRO A 258 2.33 15.02 7.22
C PRO A 258 3.59 15.70 6.66
N VAL A 259 3.47 16.92 6.12
CA VAL A 259 4.57 17.69 5.52
C VAL A 259 4.54 19.11 6.08
N HIS A 260 5.71 19.64 6.45
CA HIS A 260 5.83 20.98 7.01
C HIS A 260 6.61 21.94 6.10
N ASP A 261 7.40 21.39 5.16
CA ASP A 261 8.19 22.19 4.23
C ASP A 261 7.29 23.06 3.35
N ASP A 262 7.73 24.29 3.12
CA ASP A 262 7.03 25.31 2.32
C ASP A 262 5.64 25.74 2.81
N TYR A 263 5.16 25.25 3.95
CA TYR A 263 3.91 25.66 4.59
C TYR A 263 4.13 26.56 5.80
N ILE A 264 3.07 27.26 6.22
CA ILE A 264 3.08 28.03 7.46
C ILE A 264 2.80 27.12 8.64
N VAL A 265 3.77 26.99 9.55
CA VAL A 265 3.71 26.11 10.73
C VAL A 265 3.77 26.94 12.01
N ARG A 266 2.90 26.64 12.96
CA ARG A 266 2.87 27.24 14.29
C ARG A 266 3.85 26.55 15.24
N GLU A 267 4.18 27.19 16.36
CA GLU A 267 5.13 26.66 17.36
C GLU A 267 4.74 25.28 17.92
N ASP A 268 3.46 24.93 17.92
CA ASP A 268 2.95 23.62 18.35
C ASP A 268 2.95 22.55 17.25
N GLY A 269 3.49 22.88 16.07
CA GLY A 269 3.62 21.97 14.93
C GLY A 269 2.40 21.90 14.03
N LEU A 270 1.32 22.65 14.31
CA LEU A 270 0.16 22.67 13.41
C LEU A 270 0.42 23.52 12.17
N VAL A 271 -0.13 23.11 11.05
CA VAL A 271 -0.04 23.79 9.75
C VAL A 271 -1.28 24.63 9.52
N ALA A 272 -1.10 25.86 9.02
CA ALA A 272 -2.21 26.70 8.60
C ALA A 272 -2.82 26.17 7.30
N CYS A 273 -4.11 25.87 7.32
CA CYS A 273 -4.86 25.41 6.17
C CYS A 273 -5.96 26.41 5.82
N LYS A 274 -6.01 26.82 4.55
CA LYS A 274 -7.08 27.65 4.01
C LYS A 274 -8.36 26.83 3.88
N ILE A 275 -9.48 27.40 4.28
CA ILE A 275 -10.81 26.86 4.04
C ILE A 275 -11.25 27.24 2.62
N TYR A 276 -11.43 26.24 1.76
CA TYR A 276 -11.93 26.39 0.39
C TYR A 276 -13.46 26.43 0.34
N GLY A 277 -14.11 25.87 1.35
CA GLY A 277 -15.56 25.85 1.48
C GLY A 277 -16.00 24.99 2.64
N ARG A 278 -17.30 24.94 2.88
CA ARG A 278 -17.92 24.07 3.88
C ARG A 278 -19.02 23.25 3.22
N VAL A 279 -19.18 22.02 3.70
CA VAL A 279 -20.19 21.08 3.18
C VAL A 279 -20.87 20.37 4.32
N LYS A 280 -22.15 20.02 4.22
CA LYS A 280 -22.76 19.13 5.21
C LYS A 280 -22.00 17.80 5.25
N ALA A 281 -21.54 17.38 6.42
CA ALA A 281 -20.73 16.17 6.59
C ALA A 281 -21.47 14.93 6.06
N ARG A 282 -22.80 14.87 6.30
CA ARG A 282 -23.67 13.81 5.78
C ARG A 282 -23.61 13.66 4.25
N HIS A 283 -23.42 14.75 3.50
CA HIS A 283 -23.32 14.68 2.03
C HIS A 283 -22.03 14.01 1.54
N LEU A 284 -21.01 13.88 2.38
CA LEU A 284 -19.81 13.10 2.07
C LEU A 284 -19.92 11.65 2.58
N TRP A 285 -20.81 11.39 3.53
CA TRP A 285 -21.03 10.07 4.11
C TRP A 285 -21.99 9.18 3.29
N THR A 286 -23.03 9.78 2.70
CA THR A 286 -24.10 9.08 1.94
C THR A 286 -23.86 9.11 0.43
#